data_AF-A0A4Q9LSJ1-F1
#
_entry.id   AF-A0A4Q9LSJ1-F1
#
_cell.length_a   1.000
_cell.length_b   1.000
_cell.length_c   1.000
_cell.angle_alpha   90.00
_cell.angle_beta   90.00
_cell.angle_gamma   90.00
#
_symmetry.space_group_name_H-M   'P 1'
#
loop_
_entity.id
_entity.type
_entity.pdbx_description
1 polymer ?
#
loop_
_entity_poly.entity_id
_entity_poly.type
_entity_poly.pdbx_seq_one_letter_code
_entity_poly.pdbx_strand_id
1 'polypeptide(L)'
;MSLLHCNLILNDLNIIKNFEVLEDLNLTGCKFSNFGFFRLGSDCAFLNSLKILNLSDVEINIIDLSYLRNFKNLIELSLKIHGSNLLTEKDCLIYLFSLKLLSKSKIKLQININILYKYYMKELRF
;
A
#
# COMPACT_ATOMS: atom_id res chain seq x y z
N MET A 1 15.18 -4.37 1.10
CA MET A 1 15.68 -3.03 0.73
C MET A 1 14.89 -1.99 1.51
N SER A 2 15.53 -0.96 2.04
CA SER A 2 14.87 0.07 2.85
C SER A 2 15.19 1.47 2.31
N LEU A 3 14.15 2.25 2.03
CA LEU A 3 14.18 3.65 1.66
C LEU A 3 13.20 4.37 2.59
N LEU A 4 13.70 5.27 3.45
CA LEU A 4 12.90 5.88 4.50
C LEU A 4 12.81 7.39 4.29
N HIS A 5 11.61 7.95 4.38
CA HIS A 5 11.37 9.40 4.31
C HIS A 5 11.96 10.10 3.06
N CYS A 6 12.03 9.38 1.94
CA CYS A 6 12.59 9.88 0.68
C CYS A 6 11.52 10.45 -0.26
N ASN A 7 11.91 11.35 -1.16
CA ASN A 7 11.07 11.75 -2.29
C ASN A 7 11.47 10.93 -3.50
N LEU A 8 10.61 9.98 -3.89
CA LEU A 8 10.82 9.12 -5.04
C LEU A 8 10.35 9.83 -6.31
N ILE A 9 11.23 9.87 -7.30
CA ILE A 9 10.93 10.27 -8.67
C ILE A 9 10.80 9.02 -9.55
N LEU A 10 10.29 9.19 -10.77
CA LEU A 10 10.03 8.06 -11.68
C LEU A 10 11.28 7.23 -11.97
N ASN A 11 12.45 7.87 -12.02
CA ASN A 11 13.70 7.18 -12.27
C ASN A 11 14.09 6.22 -11.13
N ASP A 12 13.79 6.58 -9.88
CA ASP A 12 14.03 5.69 -8.73
C ASP A 12 13.18 4.43 -8.85
N LEU A 13 11.90 4.56 -9.23
CA LEU A 13 11.03 3.39 -9.44
C LEU A 13 11.51 2.52 -10.60
N ASN A 14 12.02 3.10 -11.67
CA ASN A 14 12.59 2.35 -12.79
C ASN A 14 13.79 1.50 -12.38
N ILE A 15 14.57 1.97 -11.41
CA ILE A 15 15.68 1.19 -10.84
C ILE A 15 15.12 0.11 -9.91
N ILE A 16 14.24 0.51 -8.98
CA ILE A 16 13.67 -0.38 -7.96
C ILE A 16 12.95 -1.57 -8.60
N LYS A 17 12.12 -1.34 -9.62
CA LYS A 17 11.29 -2.39 -10.24
C LYS A 17 12.09 -3.53 -10.88
N ASN A 18 13.39 -3.35 -11.10
CA ASN A 18 14.26 -4.35 -11.75
C ASN A 18 14.93 -5.33 -10.76
N PHE A 19 14.71 -5.19 -9.44
CA PHE A 19 15.26 -6.15 -8.47
C PHE A 19 14.46 -7.47 -8.50
N GLU A 20 14.93 -8.47 -9.25
CA GLU A 20 14.20 -9.73 -9.52
C GLU A 20 13.84 -10.55 -8.26
N VAL A 21 14.71 -10.55 -7.25
CA VAL A 21 14.59 -11.39 -6.04
C VAL A 21 14.30 -10.59 -4.78
N LEU A 22 13.71 -9.40 -4.90
CA LEU A 22 13.40 -8.56 -3.75
C LEU A 22 12.28 -9.16 -2.90
N GLU A 23 12.62 -9.67 -1.71
CA GLU A 23 11.63 -10.26 -0.78
C GLU A 23 11.09 -9.27 0.27
N ASP A 24 11.85 -8.23 0.60
CA ASP A 24 11.49 -7.22 1.61
C ASP A 24 11.70 -5.81 1.03
N LEU A 25 10.66 -4.99 1.08
CA LEU A 25 10.69 -3.59 0.66
C LEU A 25 10.05 -2.70 1.73
N ASN A 26 10.87 -1.81 2.30
CA ASN A 26 10.40 -0.78 3.22
C ASN A 26 10.52 0.61 2.56
N LEU A 27 9.38 1.28 2.39
CA LEU A 27 9.26 2.63 1.84
C LEU A 27 8.66 3.62 2.85
N THR A 28 8.78 3.34 4.15
CA THR A 28 8.11 4.13 5.20
C THR A 28 8.38 5.63 5.04
N GLY A 29 7.31 6.42 5.03
CA GLY A 29 7.36 7.88 4.93
C GLY A 29 7.82 8.42 3.58
N CYS A 30 8.05 7.56 2.57
CA CYS A 30 8.40 8.03 1.24
C CYS A 30 7.22 8.74 0.57
N LYS A 31 7.53 9.71 -0.29
CA LYS A 31 6.57 10.46 -1.11
C LYS A 31 6.83 10.18 -2.58
N PHE A 32 5.77 9.99 -3.34
CA PHE A 32 5.85 9.81 -4.79
C PHE A 32 5.54 11.13 -5.50
N SER A 33 6.49 11.61 -6.33
CA SER A 33 6.41 12.94 -6.92
C SER A 33 5.43 13.00 -8.10
N ASN A 34 4.16 13.34 -7.85
CA ASN A 34 3.07 13.40 -8.85
C ASN A 34 2.67 12.04 -9.45
N PHE A 35 2.87 10.95 -8.72
CA PHE A 35 2.41 9.62 -9.12
C PHE A 35 2.13 8.76 -7.88
N GLY A 36 1.58 7.56 -8.06
CA GLY A 36 1.36 6.59 -6.99
C GLY A 36 2.31 5.39 -7.07
N PHE A 37 2.34 4.60 -6.00
CA PHE A 37 3.05 3.32 -5.92
C PHE A 37 2.75 2.38 -7.10
N PHE A 38 1.54 2.43 -7.66
CA PHE A 38 1.12 1.63 -8.82
C PHE A 38 2.03 1.79 -10.05
N ARG A 39 2.82 2.88 -10.12
CA ARG A 39 3.79 3.11 -11.22
C ARG A 39 4.96 2.14 -11.27
N LEU A 40 5.13 1.26 -10.29
CA LEU A 40 6.02 0.11 -10.44
C LEU A 40 5.62 -0.78 -11.64
N GLY A 41 4.34 -0.76 -12.05
CA GLY A 41 3.89 -1.38 -13.29
C GLY A 41 3.74 -2.89 -13.20
N SER A 42 3.12 -3.48 -14.23
CA SER A 42 2.95 -4.94 -14.34
C SER A 42 4.27 -5.67 -14.66
N ASP A 43 5.29 -4.92 -15.09
CA ASP A 43 6.64 -5.38 -15.39
C ASP A 43 7.57 -5.36 -14.18
N CYS A 44 7.06 -5.04 -12.98
CA CYS A 44 7.84 -5.09 -11.75
C CYS A 44 8.34 -6.51 -11.47
N ALA A 45 9.66 -6.68 -11.45
CA ALA A 45 10.33 -7.98 -11.41
C ALA A 45 10.05 -8.74 -10.11
N PHE A 46 9.82 -8.02 -9.01
CA PHE A 46 9.56 -8.63 -7.70
C PHE A 46 8.09 -8.89 -7.37
N LEU A 47 7.15 -8.75 -8.33
CA LEU A 47 5.74 -9.08 -8.10
C LEU A 47 5.52 -10.52 -7.60
N ASN A 48 6.40 -11.44 -8.00
CA ASN A 48 6.33 -12.85 -7.58
C ASN A 48 7.32 -13.21 -6.46
N SER A 49 8.16 -12.30 -5.99
CA SER A 49 9.16 -12.60 -4.93
C SER A 49 8.93 -11.82 -3.64
N LEU A 50 8.28 -10.64 -3.70
CA LEU A 50 8.05 -9.80 -2.54
C LEU A 50 7.14 -10.47 -1.50
N LYS A 51 7.63 -10.53 -0.27
CA LYS A 51 6.99 -11.12 0.91
C LYS A 51 6.58 -10.05 1.90
N ILE A 52 7.41 -9.03 2.11
CA ILE A 52 7.20 -7.98 3.11
C ILE A 52 7.20 -6.62 2.41
N LEU A 53 6.13 -5.85 2.59
CA LEU A 53 5.99 -4.49 2.05
C LEU A 53 5.56 -3.53 3.16
N ASN A 54 6.37 -2.51 3.43
CA ASN A 54 6.03 -1.45 4.36
C ASN A 54 5.84 -0.12 3.63
N LEU A 55 4.59 0.35 3.63
CA LEU A 55 4.12 1.62 3.07
C LEU A 55 3.54 2.52 4.18
N SER A 56 4.03 2.38 5.42
CA SER A 56 3.60 3.23 6.54
C SER A 56 3.94 4.70 6.26
N ASP A 57 3.04 5.62 6.58
CA ASP A 57 3.20 7.06 6.33
C ASP A 57 3.46 7.43 4.86
N VAL A 58 3.10 6.55 3.93
CA VAL A 58 3.08 6.82 2.49
C VAL A 58 1.66 7.24 2.09
N GLU A 59 1.56 8.23 1.20
CA GLU A 59 0.29 8.63 0.63
C GLU A 59 -0.19 7.59 -0.40
N ILE A 60 -1.31 6.93 -0.12
CA ILE A 60 -1.86 5.81 -0.92
C ILE A 60 -3.25 6.17 -1.43
N ASN A 61 -3.52 5.92 -2.71
CA ASN A 61 -4.84 6.10 -3.34
C ASN A 61 -5.50 4.76 -3.73
N ILE A 62 -6.69 4.82 -4.35
CA ILE A 62 -7.44 3.61 -4.76
C ILE A 62 -6.71 2.75 -5.80
N ILE A 63 -5.96 3.38 -6.69
CA ILE A 63 -5.22 2.72 -7.77
C ILE A 63 -4.05 1.94 -7.16
N ASP A 64 -3.38 2.51 -6.17
CA ASP A 64 -2.32 1.84 -5.40
C ASP A 64 -2.88 0.61 -4.67
N LEU A 65 -4.02 0.73 -4.01
CA LEU A 65 -4.68 -0.38 -3.33
C LEU A 65 -5.07 -1.52 -4.29
N SER A 66 -5.54 -1.16 -5.50
CA SER A 66 -5.84 -2.14 -6.55
C SER A 66 -4.57 -2.85 -7.03
N TYR A 67 -3.49 -2.09 -7.23
CA TYR A 67 -2.21 -2.61 -7.69
C TYR A 67 -1.57 -3.61 -6.72
N LEU A 68 -1.79 -3.45 -5.41
CA LEU A 68 -1.28 -4.38 -4.38
C LEU A 68 -1.72 -5.84 -4.59
N ARG A 69 -2.78 -6.10 -5.35
CA ARG A 69 -3.24 -7.46 -5.70
C ARG A 69 -2.25 -8.22 -6.59
N ASN A 70 -1.32 -7.53 -7.24
CA ASN A 70 -0.35 -8.15 -8.13
C ASN A 70 0.77 -8.89 -7.38
N PHE A 71 0.99 -8.60 -6.08
CA PHE A 71 2.02 -9.25 -5.28
C PHE A 71 1.53 -10.61 -4.76
N LYS A 72 1.87 -11.69 -5.48
CA LYS A 72 1.31 -13.03 -5.23
C LYS A 72 1.81 -13.70 -3.94
N ASN A 73 3.00 -13.32 -3.51
CA ASN A 73 3.68 -13.93 -2.36
C ASN A 73 3.75 -13.01 -1.13
N LEU A 74 2.99 -11.90 -1.15
CA LEU A 74 2.99 -10.94 -0.07
C LEU A 74 2.36 -11.57 1.19
N ILE A 75 3.16 -11.68 2.24
CA ILE A 75 2.75 -12.19 3.56
C ILE A 75 2.56 -11.06 4.56
N GLU A 76 3.27 -9.95 4.44
CA GLU A 76 3.18 -8.82 5.36
C GLU A 76 3.06 -7.50 4.59
N LEU A 77 2.05 -6.71 4.97
CA LEU A 77 1.78 -5.41 4.37
C LEU A 77 1.44 -4.41 5.47
N SER A 78 2.30 -3.41 5.65
CA SER A 78 2.05 -2.29 6.54
C SER A 78 1.55 -1.09 5.73
N LEU A 79 0.38 -0.55 6.09
CA LEU A 79 -0.27 0.58 5.45
C LEU A 79 -0.84 1.50 6.53
N LYS A 80 -0.74 2.82 6.31
CA LYS A 80 -1.44 3.82 7.13
C LYS A 80 -2.36 4.65 6.25
N ILE A 81 -3.66 4.42 6.35
CA ILE A 81 -4.65 5.19 5.61
C ILE A 81 -4.85 6.53 6.30
N HIS A 82 -4.48 7.62 5.63
CA HIS A 82 -4.77 8.97 6.09
C HIS A 82 -6.15 9.40 5.58
N GLY A 83 -6.95 9.94 6.50
CA GLY A 83 -8.37 10.23 6.27
C GLY A 83 -8.72 11.31 5.23
N SER A 84 -7.75 11.95 4.59
CA SER A 84 -8.00 13.04 3.66
C SER A 84 -8.17 12.60 2.20
N ASN A 85 -7.85 11.37 1.85
CA ASN A 85 -7.64 11.01 0.44
C ASN A 85 -8.76 10.15 -0.12
N LEU A 86 -9.57 10.74 -1.01
CA LEU A 86 -10.24 10.18 -2.21
C LEU A 86 -11.03 8.85 -2.12
N LEU A 87 -11.11 8.22 -0.96
CA LEU A 87 -11.72 6.93 -0.74
C LEU A 87 -12.93 7.13 0.17
N THR A 88 -14.09 6.63 -0.23
CA THR A 88 -15.19 6.51 0.72
C THR A 88 -14.87 5.37 1.70
N GLU A 89 -15.41 5.43 2.90
CA GLU A 89 -15.18 4.44 3.97
C GLU A 89 -15.43 3.00 3.52
N LYS A 90 -16.49 2.81 2.69
CA LYS A 90 -16.85 1.52 2.11
C LYS A 90 -15.80 1.02 1.13
N ASP A 91 -15.23 1.90 0.30
CA ASP A 91 -14.23 1.50 -0.70
C ASP A 91 -12.95 0.99 -0.01
N CYS A 92 -12.48 1.70 1.01
CA CYS A 92 -11.35 1.24 1.83
C CYS A 92 -11.60 -0.13 2.43
N LEU A 93 -12.75 -0.32 3.10
CA LEU A 93 -13.08 -1.58 3.74
C LEU A 93 -13.17 -2.73 2.72
N ILE A 94 -13.89 -2.55 1.62
CA ILE A 94 -14.06 -3.58 0.58
C ILE A 94 -12.70 -3.97 0.00
N TYR A 95 -11.81 -3.01 -0.28
CA TYR A 95 -10.49 -3.30 -0.83
C TYR A 95 -9.57 -3.99 0.19
N LEU A 96 -9.57 -3.55 1.45
CA LEU A 96 -8.79 -4.20 2.50
C LEU A 96 -9.29 -5.63 2.78
N PHE A 97 -10.61 -5.84 2.80
CA PHE A 97 -11.19 -7.18 2.89
C PHE A 97 -10.80 -8.04 1.69
N SER A 98 -10.85 -7.48 0.47
CA SER A 98 -10.42 -8.18 -0.74
C SER A 98 -8.94 -8.57 -0.70
N LEU A 99 -8.06 -7.69 -0.25
CA LEU A 99 -6.62 -7.97 -0.09
C LEU A 99 -6.37 -9.05 0.98
N LYS A 100 -7.12 -9.02 2.08
CA LYS A 100 -7.07 -10.05 3.12
C LYS A 100 -7.60 -11.41 2.66
N LEU A 101 -8.56 -11.44 1.74
CA LEU A 101 -9.10 -12.66 1.12
C LEU A 101 -8.17 -13.25 0.04
N LEU A 102 -7.50 -12.38 -0.73
CA LEU A 102 -6.59 -12.78 -1.81
C LEU A 102 -5.22 -13.23 -1.31
N SER A 103 -4.69 -12.58 -0.26
CA SER A 103 -3.52 -13.10 0.45
C SER A 103 -3.99 -14.21 1.38
N LYS A 104 -3.32 -15.38 1.38
CA LYS A 104 -3.67 -16.50 2.28
C LYS A 104 -3.35 -16.17 3.76
N SER A 105 -4.09 -15.27 4.37
CA SER A 105 -4.22 -15.06 5.83
C SER A 105 -3.04 -14.50 6.64
N LYS A 106 -2.01 -13.88 6.02
CA LYS A 106 -0.85 -13.34 6.77
C LYS A 106 -0.72 -11.82 6.80
N ILE A 107 -1.45 -11.08 5.96
CA ILE A 107 -1.33 -9.62 5.93
C ILE A 107 -1.76 -9.03 7.28
N LYS A 108 -0.78 -8.55 8.04
CA LYS A 108 -0.97 -7.77 9.27
C LYS A 108 -1.28 -6.32 8.91
N LEU A 109 -2.58 -6.01 8.76
CA LEU A 109 -3.03 -4.64 8.57
C LEU A 109 -2.97 -3.87 9.90
N GLN A 110 -2.16 -2.82 9.97
CA GLN A 110 -2.14 -1.90 11.10
C GLN A 110 -2.89 -0.61 10.73
N ILE A 111 -4.21 -0.64 10.86
CA ILE A 111 -5.07 0.53 10.63
C ILE A 111 -5.09 1.38 11.91
N ASN A 112 -4.91 2.69 11.79
CA ASN A 112 -5.06 3.58 12.93
C ASN A 112 -6.55 3.66 13.34
N ILE A 113 -6.87 3.12 14.52
CA ILE A 113 -8.24 2.96 15.00
C ILE A 113 -8.97 4.30 15.21
N ASN A 114 -8.25 5.38 15.50
CA ASN A 114 -8.83 6.72 15.69
C ASN A 114 -9.45 7.26 14.40
N ILE A 115 -8.92 6.81 13.25
CA ILE A 115 -9.44 7.13 11.93
C ILE A 115 -10.76 6.39 11.71
N LEU A 116 -10.81 5.08 12.02
CA LEU A 116 -12.03 4.27 11.94
C LEU A 116 -13.16 4.84 12.84
N TYR A 117 -12.83 5.22 14.07
CA TYR A 117 -13.79 5.80 15.03
C TYR A 117 -14.36 7.15 14.59
N LYS A 118 -13.51 8.03 14.03
CA LYS A 118 -13.95 9.35 13.55
C LYS A 118 -14.87 9.24 12.32
N TYR A 119 -14.67 8.20 11.53
CA TYR A 119 -15.47 7.88 10.34
C TYR A 119 -16.80 7.22 10.69
N TYR A 120 -16.78 6.20 11.55
CA TYR A 120 -17.99 5.54 12.07
C TYR A 120 -18.97 6.51 12.77
N MET A 121 -18.44 7.48 13.53
CA MET A 121 -19.26 8.51 14.19
C MET A 121 -19.89 9.54 13.23
N LYS A 122 -19.45 9.59 11.96
CA LYS A 122 -19.99 10.48 10.93
C LYS A 122 -21.22 9.88 10.24
N GLU A 123 -21.26 8.55 10.06
CA GLU A 123 -22.43 7.83 9.53
C GLU A 123 -23.60 7.75 10.52
N LEU A 124 -23.35 7.78 11.83
CA LEU A 124 -24.38 7.76 12.87
C LEU A 124 -25.09 9.11 13.13
N ARG A 125 -24.72 10.17 12.40
CA ARG A 125 -25.31 11.52 12.55
C ARG A 125 -26.41 11.83 11.51
N PHE A 126 -27.06 10.79 10.96
CA PHE A 126 -28.28 10.93 10.17
C PHE A 126 -29.51 10.54 11.01
#